data_AF-A0A6G1GES4-F1
#
_entry.id   AF-A0A6G1GES4-F1
#
_cell.length_a   1.000
_cell.length_b   1.000
_cell.length_c   1.000
_cell.angle_alpha   90.00
_cell.angle_beta   90.00
_cell.angle_gamma   90.00
#
_symmetry.space_group_name_H-M   'P 1'
#
loop_
_entity.id
_entity.type
_entity.pdbx_description
1 polymer ?
#
loop_
_entity_poly.entity_id
_entity_poly.type
_entity_poly.pdbx_seq_one_letter_code
_entity_poly.pdbx_strand_id
1 'polypeptide(L)'
;MAGNDLPRAIRSLPTGLSTLKRQVRGQLPLMDLRRKPVPLVPEKVAREQQHHAALDKLTDDLYFINPFSLFCNIASSDLMDKIHTGMAEYHDEPSELWHSHAWASSIRATSGAFAHYQSGMPIFPSDFVTFICGEAPCHCSQGAENQKLHTGRVYGVGRDFRSGQTGHIVIEIELVLLKSDITVQLDPPVLDYEGLLSWNFYYFVSECQIISYIPDVQLDYNFGDDRSGKGKVFAF
;
A
#
# COMPACT_ATOMS: atom_id res chain seq x y z
N MET A 1 -8.28 30.47 27.41
CA MET A 1 -7.58 29.40 28.15
C MET A 1 -7.85 28.07 27.44
N ALA A 2 -6.92 27.12 27.53
CA ALA A 2 -6.90 25.79 26.90
C ALA A 2 -6.22 25.70 25.51
N GLY A 3 -4.93 26.08 25.45
CA GLY A 3 -3.99 25.36 24.59
C GLY A 3 -3.46 24.19 25.41
N ASN A 4 -3.84 22.94 25.10
CA ASN A 4 -3.25 21.77 25.75
C ASN A 4 -3.46 20.40 25.08
N ASP A 5 -3.87 20.32 23.81
CA ASP A 5 -3.84 19.05 23.08
C ASP A 5 -2.57 18.92 22.25
N LEU A 6 -1.43 18.83 22.96
CA LEU A 6 -0.28 18.13 22.38
C LEU A 6 -0.48 16.62 22.61
N PRO A 7 -0.41 15.79 21.56
CA PRO A 7 -0.51 14.34 21.64
C PRO A 7 0.34 13.78 22.79
N ARG A 8 -0.19 12.78 23.50
CA ARG A 8 0.45 12.11 24.67
C ARG A 8 1.91 11.72 24.39
N ALA A 9 2.22 11.37 23.14
CA ALA A 9 3.57 11.06 22.65
C ALA A 9 4.57 12.22 22.78
N ILE A 10 4.14 13.48 22.63
CA ILE A 10 5.01 14.65 22.76
C ILE A 10 5.34 14.91 24.24
N ARG A 11 4.41 14.62 25.15
CA ARG A 11 4.64 14.73 26.60
C ARG A 11 5.60 13.65 27.14
N SER A 12 5.76 12.54 26.43
CA SER A 12 6.74 11.49 26.76
C SER A 12 8.15 11.76 26.21
N LEU A 13 8.35 12.80 25.39
CA LEU A 13 9.68 13.14 24.90
C LEU A 13 10.54 13.73 26.02
N PRO A 14 11.87 13.49 26.01
CA PRO A 14 12.76 14.10 26.98
C PRO A 14 12.70 15.62 26.92
N THR A 15 12.63 16.26 28.09
CA THR A 15 12.65 17.72 28.21
C THR A 15 13.97 18.35 27.74
N GLY A 16 15.07 17.58 27.74
CA GLY A 16 16.37 18.01 27.27
C GLY A 16 16.62 17.68 25.80
N LEU A 17 16.93 18.69 24.98
CA LEU A 17 17.32 18.53 23.58
C LEU A 17 18.52 17.58 23.40
N SER A 18 19.47 17.59 24.33
CA SER A 18 20.62 16.67 24.32
C SER A 18 20.19 15.22 24.53
N THR A 19 19.24 14.96 25.41
CA THR A 19 18.66 13.63 25.66
C THR A 19 17.84 13.15 24.47
N LEU A 20 17.02 14.02 23.87
CA LEU A 20 16.29 13.72 22.64
C LEU A 20 17.26 13.41 21.49
N LYS A 21 18.28 14.26 21.26
CA LYS A 21 19.32 14.00 20.26
C LYS A 21 20.06 12.69 20.52
N ARG A 22 20.36 12.37 21.79
CA ARG A 22 21.02 11.11 22.16
C ARG A 22 20.12 9.90 21.90
N GLN A 23 18.84 9.97 22.23
CA GLN A 23 17.87 8.90 21.95
C GLN A 23 17.67 8.72 20.45
N VAL A 24 17.49 9.80 19.69
CA VAL A 24 17.38 9.75 18.23
C VAL A 24 18.65 9.17 17.60
N ARG A 25 19.84 9.59 18.04
CA ARG A 25 21.13 9.00 17.58
C ARG A 25 21.32 7.55 17.99
N GLY A 26 20.72 7.13 19.10
CA GLY A 26 20.74 5.74 19.57
C GLY A 26 19.76 4.84 18.83
N GLN A 27 18.66 5.39 18.31
CA GLN A 27 17.67 4.65 17.52
C GLN A 27 17.95 4.69 16.00
N LEU A 28 18.58 5.76 15.52
CA LEU A 28 19.03 5.92 14.15
C LEU A 28 20.53 6.16 14.18
N PRO A 29 21.35 5.10 13.97
CA PRO A 29 22.80 5.25 13.88
C PRO A 29 23.09 6.32 12.82
N LEU A 30 23.69 7.44 13.24
CA LEU A 30 24.09 8.48 12.30
C LEU A 30 25.09 7.86 11.34
N MET A 31 24.67 7.67 10.10
CA MET A 31 25.54 7.14 9.05
C MET A 31 26.64 8.17 8.77
N ASP A 32 27.87 7.69 8.61
CA ASP A 32 28.99 8.54 8.23
C ASP A 32 28.73 9.14 6.85
N LEU A 33 28.32 10.41 6.84
CA LEU A 33 28.23 11.20 5.63
C LEU A 33 29.64 11.66 5.24
N ARG A 34 30.14 11.12 4.13
CA ARG A 34 31.43 11.48 3.55
C ARG A 34 31.22 12.52 2.46
N ARG A 35 32.26 13.33 2.26
CA ARG A 35 32.33 14.36 1.23
C ARG A 35 33.55 14.13 0.37
N LYS A 36 33.38 14.11 -0.94
CA LYS A 36 34.49 14.03 -1.91
C LYS A 36 34.26 15.03 -3.04
N PRO A 37 35.24 15.91 -3.34
CA PRO A 37 35.15 16.74 -4.53
C PRO A 37 35.23 15.84 -5.77
N VAL A 38 34.25 15.96 -6.66
CA VAL A 38 34.19 15.23 -7.92
C VAL A 38 34.26 16.21 -9.09
N PRO A 39 35.03 15.89 -10.15
CA PRO A 39 35.05 16.71 -11.35
C PRO A 39 33.69 16.62 -12.05
N LEU A 40 33.13 17.76 -12.42
CA LEU A 40 31.90 17.84 -13.19
C LEU A 40 32.20 17.64 -14.68
N VAL A 41 31.30 16.95 -15.38
CA VAL A 41 31.36 16.80 -16.84
C VAL A 41 30.74 18.07 -17.47
N PRO A 42 31.51 18.94 -18.13
CA PRO A 42 31.04 20.27 -18.54
C PRO A 42 29.80 20.24 -19.45
N GLU A 43 29.66 19.18 -20.25
CA GLU A 43 28.56 18.94 -21.19
C GLU A 43 27.20 18.69 -20.50
N LYS A 44 27.23 18.29 -19.22
CA LYS A 44 26.03 17.93 -18.43
C LYS A 44 25.64 18.98 -17.40
N VAL A 45 26.41 20.07 -17.31
CA VAL A 45 26.15 21.17 -16.36
C VAL A 45 25.23 22.19 -17.04
N ALA A 46 24.20 22.64 -16.32
CA ALA A 46 23.26 23.64 -16.83
C ALA A 46 24.00 24.92 -17.25
N ARG A 47 23.59 25.52 -18.38
CA ARG A 47 24.27 26.68 -19.02
C ARG A 47 24.47 27.88 -18.07
N GLU A 48 23.62 28.02 -17.05
CA GLU A 48 23.71 29.11 -16.06
C GLU A 48 24.95 29.01 -15.14
N GLN A 49 25.45 27.80 -14.87
CA GLN A 49 26.64 27.60 -14.03
C GLN A 49 27.96 27.71 -14.82
N GLN A 50 27.88 27.74 -16.16
CA GLN A 50 29.05 27.85 -17.05
C GLN A 50 29.63 29.27 -17.11
N HIS A 51 28.87 30.30 -16.70
CA HIS A 51 29.29 31.70 -16.78
C HIS A 51 30.19 32.17 -15.63
N HIS A 52 30.31 31.41 -14.53
CA HIS A 52 30.96 31.86 -13.30
C HIS A 52 32.30 31.18 -12.94
N ALA A 53 32.74 30.16 -13.67
CA ALA A 53 34.00 29.48 -13.39
C ALA A 53 34.74 29.09 -14.67
N ALA A 54 36.07 29.23 -14.67
CA ALA A 54 36.93 28.68 -15.70
C ALA A 54 36.65 27.17 -15.84
N LEU A 55 36.19 26.76 -17.03
CA LEU A 55 35.71 25.41 -17.35
C LEU A 55 36.69 24.28 -16.99
N ASP A 56 37.99 24.59 -16.84
CA ASP A 56 39.05 23.60 -16.60
C ASP A 56 39.13 23.06 -15.17
N LYS A 57 38.37 23.61 -14.20
CA LYS A 57 38.40 23.16 -12.79
C LYS A 57 37.03 23.13 -12.12
N LEU A 58 35.98 22.77 -12.85
CA LEU A 58 34.64 22.67 -12.27
C LEU A 58 34.55 21.40 -11.41
N THR A 59 34.68 21.55 -10.10
CA THR A 59 34.47 20.48 -9.11
C THR A 59 33.24 20.78 -8.27
N ASP A 60 32.49 19.74 -7.90
CA ASP A 60 31.39 19.84 -6.95
C ASP A 60 31.54 18.84 -5.81
N ASP A 61 30.94 19.12 -4.66
CA ASP A 61 31.00 18.27 -3.49
C ASP A 61 29.98 17.12 -3.60
N LEU A 62 30.46 15.89 -3.82
CA LEU A 62 29.63 14.70 -3.68
C LEU A 62 29.51 14.32 -2.20
N TYR A 63 28.30 14.44 -1.67
CA TYR A 63 27.94 13.90 -0.36
C TYR A 63 27.41 12.48 -0.52
N PHE A 64 28.00 11.52 0.18
CA PHE A 64 27.58 10.12 0.12
C PHE A 64 27.73 9.44 1.47
N ILE A 65 26.85 8.49 1.75
CA ILE A 65 26.97 7.62 2.92
C ILE A 65 28.05 6.58 2.63
N ASN A 66 28.93 6.29 3.60
CA ASN A 66 29.85 5.17 3.46
C ASN A 66 29.06 3.84 3.37
N PRO A 67 29.03 3.17 2.19
CA PRO A 67 28.23 1.96 2.04
C PRO A 67 28.75 0.83 2.94
N PHE A 68 30.07 0.77 3.20
CA PHE A 68 30.63 -0.24 4.09
C PHE A 68 30.12 -0.06 5.52
N SER A 69 30.14 1.16 6.06
CA SER A 69 29.58 1.44 7.39
C SER A 69 28.09 1.11 7.44
N LEU A 70 27.32 1.45 6.40
CA LEU A 70 25.90 1.14 6.32
C LEU A 70 25.64 -0.37 6.38
N PHE A 71 26.27 -1.14 5.51
CA PHE A 71 26.04 -2.59 5.45
C PHE A 71 26.58 -3.31 6.69
N CYS A 72 27.75 -2.92 7.22
CA CYS A 72 28.24 -3.46 8.48
C CYS A 72 27.29 -3.15 9.63
N ASN A 73 26.73 -1.94 9.70
CA ASN A 73 25.76 -1.57 10.73
C ASN A 73 24.44 -2.35 10.57
N ILE A 74 23.93 -2.52 9.35
CA ILE A 74 22.75 -3.36 9.11
C ILE A 74 23.03 -4.80 9.52
N ALA A 75 24.15 -5.39 9.07
CA ALA A 75 24.50 -6.78 9.36
C ALA A 75 24.82 -7.06 10.84
N SER A 76 25.33 -6.07 11.58
CA SER A 76 25.61 -6.18 13.02
C SER A 76 24.44 -5.74 13.91
N SER A 77 23.40 -5.14 13.33
CA SER A 77 22.20 -4.74 14.07
C SER A 77 21.30 -5.93 14.38
N ASP A 78 20.55 -5.80 15.47
CA ASP A 78 19.42 -6.66 15.80
C ASP A 78 18.15 -6.30 15.02
N LEU A 79 18.29 -5.53 13.92
CA LEU A 79 17.18 -5.05 13.11
C LEU A 79 16.41 -6.22 12.51
N MET A 80 17.10 -7.27 12.06
CA MET A 80 16.45 -8.45 11.50
C MET A 80 15.52 -9.15 12.49
N ASP A 81 15.87 -9.14 13.78
CA ASP A 81 15.05 -9.74 14.84
C ASP A 81 13.83 -8.88 15.20
N LYS A 82 13.85 -7.60 14.81
CA LYS A 82 12.80 -6.61 15.09
C LYS A 82 11.93 -6.29 13.88
N ILE A 83 12.37 -6.66 12.66
CA ILE A 83 11.59 -6.46 11.44
C ILE A 83 10.46 -7.47 11.41
N HIS A 84 9.25 -6.96 11.28
CA HIS A 84 8.08 -7.80 11.02
C HIS A 84 8.28 -8.62 9.75
N THR A 85 8.04 -9.92 9.87
CA THR A 85 8.11 -10.87 8.76
C THR A 85 6.75 -11.54 8.61
N GLY A 86 6.16 -11.42 7.42
CA GLY A 86 4.89 -12.06 7.09
C GLY A 86 3.85 -11.08 6.56
N MET A 87 2.60 -11.54 6.56
CA MET A 87 1.45 -10.77 6.10
C MET A 87 1.17 -9.56 7.00
N ALA A 88 0.37 -8.63 6.49
CA ALA A 88 -0.25 -7.61 7.34
C ALA A 88 -1.15 -8.25 8.40
N GLU A 89 -1.44 -7.50 9.45
CA GLU A 89 -2.34 -7.92 10.52
C GLU A 89 -3.47 -6.90 10.70
N TYR A 90 -4.71 -7.35 10.64
CA TYR A 90 -5.86 -6.49 10.90
C TYR A 90 -6.16 -6.50 12.39
N HIS A 91 -6.14 -5.33 13.03
CA HIS A 91 -6.43 -5.12 14.44
C HIS A 91 -7.48 -4.02 14.59
N ASP A 92 -8.29 -4.07 15.64
CA ASP A 92 -9.28 -3.03 15.93
C ASP A 92 -8.60 -1.68 16.27
N GLU A 93 -7.45 -1.74 16.94
CA GLU A 93 -6.64 -0.57 17.30
C GLU A 93 -5.22 -0.73 16.71
N PRO A 94 -5.01 -0.39 15.42
CA PRO A 94 -3.72 -0.57 14.76
C PRO A 94 -2.67 0.39 15.33
N SER A 95 -1.51 -0.13 15.72
CA SER A 95 -0.40 0.62 16.32
C SER A 95 0.92 0.47 15.57
N GLU A 96 1.08 -0.61 14.79
CA GLU A 96 2.31 -0.97 14.10
C GLU A 96 2.18 -0.81 12.58
N LEU A 97 3.31 -0.70 11.88
CA LEU A 97 3.31 -0.48 10.42
C LEU A 97 2.65 -1.63 9.64
N TRP A 98 2.84 -2.87 10.08
CA TRP A 98 2.22 -4.03 9.46
C TRP A 98 0.73 -4.17 9.80
N HIS A 99 0.20 -3.32 10.69
CA HIS A 99 -1.25 -3.21 10.91
C HIS A 99 -1.93 -2.27 9.90
N SER A 100 -1.14 -1.59 9.06
CA SER A 100 -1.68 -0.61 8.11
C SER A 100 -2.16 -1.25 6.82
N HIS A 101 -3.19 -0.64 6.22
CA HIS A 101 -3.66 -1.01 4.88
C HIS A 101 -2.55 -0.89 3.81
N ALA A 102 -1.61 0.04 3.96
CA ALA A 102 -0.49 0.18 3.03
C ALA A 102 0.42 -1.06 3.01
N TRP A 103 0.54 -1.75 4.15
CA TRP A 103 1.23 -3.04 4.22
C TRP A 103 0.40 -4.13 3.56
N ALA A 104 -0.90 -4.21 3.90
CA ALA A 104 -1.81 -5.25 3.39
C ALA A 104 -2.01 -5.20 1.87
N SER A 105 -1.97 -4.01 1.28
CA SER A 105 -2.17 -3.74 -0.15
C SER A 105 -0.89 -3.87 -1.00
N SER A 106 0.22 -4.34 -0.41
CA SER A 106 1.51 -4.42 -1.09
C SER A 106 2.04 -5.84 -1.19
N ILE A 107 2.23 -6.33 -2.42
CA ILE A 107 2.90 -7.62 -2.68
C ILE A 107 4.34 -7.68 -2.14
N ARG A 108 4.97 -6.53 -1.90
CA ARG A 108 6.37 -6.46 -1.44
C ARG A 108 6.49 -6.61 0.07
N ALA A 109 5.41 -6.34 0.80
CA ALA A 109 5.43 -6.26 2.25
C ALA A 109 5.11 -7.60 2.92
N THR A 110 4.59 -8.59 2.19
CA THR A 110 4.10 -9.85 2.77
C THR A 110 5.19 -10.88 3.11
N SER A 111 6.48 -10.54 2.91
CA SER A 111 7.62 -11.45 3.10
C SER A 111 7.48 -12.82 2.40
N GLY A 112 6.77 -12.85 1.26
CA GLY A 112 6.55 -14.09 0.50
C GLY A 112 5.38 -14.95 0.99
N ALA A 113 4.59 -14.47 1.95
CA ALA A 113 3.35 -15.11 2.37
C ALA A 113 2.18 -14.58 1.53
N PHE A 114 1.33 -15.47 1.00
CA PHE A 114 0.20 -15.10 0.14
C PHE A 114 -1.05 -15.88 0.53
N ALA A 115 -2.22 -15.28 0.28
CA ALA A 115 -3.46 -16.02 0.13
C ALA A 115 -3.48 -16.69 -1.25
N HIS A 116 -4.25 -17.75 -1.42
CA HIS A 116 -4.29 -18.54 -2.64
C HIS A 116 -5.72 -18.76 -3.12
N TYR A 117 -5.88 -18.76 -4.44
CA TYR A 117 -7.07 -19.28 -5.09
C TYR A 117 -7.16 -20.80 -4.85
N GLN A 118 -8.34 -21.38 -5.07
CA GLN A 118 -8.53 -22.84 -5.00
C GLN A 118 -7.61 -23.62 -5.97
N SER A 119 -7.15 -22.96 -7.04
CA SER A 119 -6.16 -23.51 -7.97
C SER A 119 -4.73 -23.61 -7.41
N GLY A 120 -4.48 -23.02 -6.23
CA GLY A 120 -3.15 -22.89 -5.63
C GLY A 120 -2.34 -21.70 -6.13
N MET A 121 -2.88 -20.90 -7.05
CA MET A 121 -2.23 -19.65 -7.49
C MET A 121 -2.34 -18.57 -6.41
N PRO A 122 -1.33 -17.72 -6.22
CA PRO A 122 -1.40 -16.63 -5.25
C PRO A 122 -2.45 -15.59 -5.66
N ILE A 123 -3.13 -15.03 -4.67
CA ILE A 123 -4.02 -13.89 -4.79
C ILE A 123 -3.19 -12.64 -4.53
N PHE A 124 -3.28 -11.65 -5.42
CA PHE A 124 -2.56 -10.40 -5.28
C PHE A 124 -3.51 -9.22 -5.03
N PRO A 125 -3.07 -8.20 -4.26
CA PRO A 125 -3.69 -6.89 -4.27
C PRO A 125 -3.89 -6.38 -5.70
N SER A 126 -5.02 -5.74 -5.95
CA SER A 126 -5.54 -5.31 -7.25
C SER A 126 -6.13 -6.40 -8.15
N ASP A 127 -6.08 -7.69 -7.76
CA ASP A 127 -6.82 -8.72 -8.50
C ASP A 127 -8.32 -8.41 -8.45
N PHE A 128 -9.02 -8.63 -9.56
CA PHE A 128 -10.48 -8.60 -9.58
C PHE A 128 -11.01 -10.01 -9.44
N VAL A 129 -12.00 -10.19 -8.57
CA VAL A 129 -12.51 -11.50 -8.19
C VAL A 129 -14.02 -11.50 -8.08
N THR A 130 -14.61 -12.68 -8.25
CA THR A 130 -15.96 -12.96 -7.77
C THR A 130 -15.90 -13.69 -6.43
N PHE A 131 -16.81 -13.34 -5.52
CA PHE A 131 -16.77 -13.86 -4.16
C PHE A 131 -18.15 -13.93 -3.49
N ILE A 132 -18.20 -14.67 -2.39
CA ILE A 132 -19.36 -14.79 -1.49
C ILE A 132 -19.03 -14.06 -0.18
N CYS A 133 -19.81 -13.05 0.20
CA CYS A 133 -19.47 -12.21 1.37
C CYS A 133 -19.72 -12.86 2.73
N GLY A 134 -20.55 -13.90 2.81
CA GLY A 134 -20.86 -14.61 4.06
C GLY A 134 -21.81 -13.87 5.00
N GLU A 135 -22.28 -12.68 4.61
CA GLU A 135 -23.27 -11.90 5.36
C GLU A 135 -24.65 -12.57 5.30
N ALA A 136 -25.28 -12.78 6.48
CA ALA A 136 -26.59 -13.42 6.60
C ALA A 136 -27.72 -12.78 5.75
N PRO A 137 -27.83 -11.44 5.63
CA PRO A 137 -28.85 -10.82 4.78
C PRO A 137 -28.52 -10.89 3.29
N CYS A 138 -27.32 -11.34 2.90
CA CYS A 138 -26.92 -11.37 1.51
C CYS A 138 -27.30 -12.70 0.83
N HIS A 139 -27.97 -12.61 -0.31
CA HIS A 139 -28.37 -13.77 -1.10
C HIS A 139 -27.21 -14.42 -1.89
N CYS A 140 -25.99 -13.88 -1.82
CA CYS A 140 -24.82 -14.44 -2.53
C CYS A 140 -24.42 -15.84 -2.04
N SER A 141 -24.89 -16.27 -0.85
CA SER A 141 -24.58 -17.57 -0.23
C SER A 141 -25.71 -18.62 -0.37
N GLN A 142 -26.89 -18.23 -0.87
CA GLN A 142 -28.07 -19.11 -0.95
C GLN A 142 -28.15 -19.88 -2.28
N GLY A 143 -27.65 -21.12 -2.30
CA GLY A 143 -27.31 -21.95 -3.49
C GLY A 143 -28.43 -22.30 -4.49
N ALA A 144 -29.07 -21.32 -5.13
CA ALA A 144 -29.98 -21.51 -6.25
C ALA A 144 -29.37 -21.02 -7.59
N GLU A 145 -29.81 -21.58 -8.72
CA GLU A 145 -29.29 -21.40 -10.09
C GLU A 145 -29.22 -19.95 -10.63
N ASN A 146 -29.61 -18.94 -9.84
CA ASN A 146 -29.56 -17.51 -10.16
C ASN A 146 -28.83 -16.67 -9.08
N GLN A 147 -27.80 -17.23 -8.44
CA GLN A 147 -26.99 -16.48 -7.46
C GLN A 147 -26.17 -15.38 -8.11
N LYS A 148 -26.42 -14.14 -7.68
CA LYS A 148 -25.55 -13.01 -8.01
C LYS A 148 -24.35 -13.01 -7.07
N LEU A 149 -23.22 -13.51 -7.55
CA LEU A 149 -21.93 -13.35 -6.87
C LEU A 149 -21.57 -11.88 -6.79
N HIS A 150 -20.84 -11.48 -5.74
CA HIS A 150 -20.26 -10.16 -5.70
C HIS A 150 -19.03 -10.11 -6.60
N THR A 151 -18.80 -8.95 -7.20
CA THR A 151 -17.54 -8.62 -7.86
C THR A 151 -16.79 -7.63 -6.99
N GLY A 152 -15.49 -7.79 -6.88
CA GLY A 152 -14.68 -6.88 -6.09
C GLY A 152 -13.23 -6.87 -6.51
N ARG A 153 -12.51 -5.84 -6.05
CA ARG A 153 -11.07 -5.73 -6.17
C ARG A 153 -10.43 -6.12 -4.85
N VAL A 154 -9.44 -7.01 -4.88
CA VAL A 154 -8.63 -7.33 -3.72
C VAL A 154 -7.88 -6.08 -3.31
N TYR A 155 -8.27 -5.50 -2.18
CA TYR A 155 -7.64 -4.30 -1.64
C TYR A 155 -6.40 -4.66 -0.82
N GLY A 156 -6.53 -5.67 0.04
CA GLY A 156 -5.44 -6.12 0.91
C GLY A 156 -5.55 -7.59 1.28
N VAL A 157 -4.42 -8.16 1.69
CA VAL A 157 -4.34 -9.54 2.21
C VAL A 157 -3.59 -9.51 3.54
N GLY A 158 -4.15 -10.16 4.55
CA GLY A 158 -3.62 -10.11 5.91
C GLY A 158 -4.13 -11.22 6.79
N ARG A 159 -3.71 -11.20 8.05
CA ARG A 159 -4.24 -12.05 9.13
C ARG A 159 -5.18 -11.26 10.01
N ASP A 160 -6.32 -11.83 10.36
CA ASP A 160 -7.33 -11.14 11.15
C ASP A 160 -7.16 -11.38 12.65
N PHE A 161 -6.88 -10.32 13.39
CA PHE A 161 -6.78 -10.29 14.86
C PHE A 161 -7.80 -9.33 15.48
N ARG A 162 -8.76 -8.82 14.69
CA ARG A 162 -9.89 -8.06 15.21
C ARG A 162 -10.72 -8.93 16.16
N SER A 163 -11.50 -8.29 17.01
CA SER A 163 -12.21 -8.89 18.15
C SER A 163 -12.85 -10.25 17.83
N GLY A 164 -12.32 -11.30 18.47
CA GLY A 164 -12.81 -12.68 18.34
C GLY A 164 -12.12 -13.54 17.27
N GLN A 165 -11.17 -12.98 16.52
CA GLN A 165 -10.41 -13.70 15.48
C GLN A 165 -9.03 -14.16 16.00
N THR A 166 -8.52 -15.25 15.43
CA THR A 166 -7.27 -15.90 15.88
C THR A 166 -6.17 -15.89 14.82
N GLY A 167 -6.08 -14.83 14.02
CA GLY A 167 -5.00 -14.64 13.04
C GLY A 167 -5.14 -15.48 11.77
N HIS A 168 -6.38 -15.82 11.38
CA HIS A 168 -6.67 -16.49 10.12
C HIS A 168 -6.42 -15.56 8.93
N ILE A 169 -6.02 -16.14 7.79
CA ILE A 169 -5.82 -15.38 6.56
C ILE A 169 -7.17 -14.86 6.06
N VAL A 170 -7.23 -13.56 5.83
CA VAL A 170 -8.39 -12.87 5.27
C VAL A 170 -7.96 -12.00 4.10
N ILE A 171 -8.89 -11.84 3.18
CA ILE A 171 -8.77 -11.04 1.97
C ILE A 171 -9.76 -9.90 2.13
N GLU A 172 -9.23 -8.69 2.17
CA GLU A 172 -10.00 -7.46 2.18
C GLU A 172 -10.35 -7.10 0.74
N ILE A 173 -11.64 -7.06 0.42
CA ILE A 173 -12.16 -6.83 -0.93
C ILE A 173 -12.96 -5.54 -0.95
N GLU A 174 -12.58 -4.63 -1.82
CA GLU A 174 -13.35 -3.45 -2.18
C GLU A 174 -14.44 -3.82 -3.18
N LEU A 175 -15.69 -3.51 -2.85
CA LEU A 175 -16.84 -3.90 -3.68
C LEU A 175 -16.83 -3.16 -5.03
N VAL A 176 -17.11 -3.88 -6.11
CA VAL A 176 -17.42 -3.31 -7.43
C VAL A 176 -18.94 -3.40 -7.64
N LEU A 177 -19.58 -2.25 -7.79
CA LEU A 177 -20.99 -2.10 -8.10
C LEU A 177 -21.20 -2.18 -9.61
N LEU A 178 -21.91 -3.20 -10.07
CA LEU A 178 -22.30 -3.31 -11.46
C LEU A 178 -23.57 -2.50 -11.71
N LYS A 179 -23.92 -2.27 -12.98
CA LYS A 179 -25.16 -1.60 -13.38
C LYS A 179 -26.41 -2.11 -12.64
N SER A 180 -26.49 -3.42 -12.41
CA SER A 180 -27.63 -4.04 -11.71
C SER A 180 -27.65 -3.83 -10.19
N ASP A 181 -26.56 -3.34 -9.60
CA ASP A 181 -26.48 -2.92 -8.19
C ASP A 181 -26.89 -1.46 -7.97
N ILE A 182 -26.89 -0.67 -9.04
CA ILE A 182 -27.12 0.78 -8.98
C ILE A 182 -28.62 1.05 -9.16
N THR A 183 -29.25 1.56 -8.10
CA THR A 183 -30.68 1.91 -8.08
C THR A 183 -30.96 3.35 -8.53
N VAL A 184 -29.92 4.16 -8.62
CA VAL A 184 -29.99 5.58 -9.02
C VAL A 184 -29.65 5.76 -10.49
N GLN A 185 -30.29 6.71 -11.15
CA GLN A 185 -29.96 7.06 -12.53
C GLN A 185 -28.69 7.92 -12.55
N LEU A 186 -27.64 7.43 -13.20
CA LEU A 186 -26.40 8.16 -13.43
C LEU A 186 -26.38 8.75 -14.85
N ASP A 187 -25.71 9.88 -15.01
CA ASP A 187 -25.47 10.53 -16.31
C ASP A 187 -23.97 10.84 -16.46
N PRO A 188 -23.24 10.17 -17.38
CA PRO A 188 -23.73 9.09 -18.25
C PRO A 188 -24.10 7.81 -17.47
N PRO A 189 -24.99 6.96 -18.01
CA PRO A 189 -25.35 5.70 -17.38
C PRO A 189 -24.21 4.69 -17.48
N VAL A 190 -24.06 3.86 -16.44
CA VAL A 190 -23.10 2.75 -16.41
C VAL A 190 -23.52 1.68 -17.42
N LEU A 191 -22.58 1.24 -18.25
CA LEU A 191 -22.80 0.20 -19.26
C LEU A 191 -22.77 -1.20 -18.64
N ASP A 192 -23.26 -2.22 -19.36
CA ASP A 192 -23.39 -3.59 -18.83
C ASP A 192 -22.04 -4.25 -18.50
N TYR A 193 -20.97 -3.75 -19.11
CA TYR A 193 -19.59 -4.19 -18.90
C TYR A 193 -18.79 -3.24 -18.02
N GLU A 194 -19.44 -2.25 -17.39
CA GLU A 194 -18.79 -1.30 -16.50
C GLU A 194 -19.15 -1.60 -15.04
N GLY A 195 -18.24 -1.24 -14.14
CA GLY A 195 -18.44 -1.33 -12.71
C GLY A 195 -17.86 -0.12 -12.00
N LEU A 196 -18.44 0.25 -10.87
CA LEU A 196 -17.95 1.32 -10.01
C LEU A 196 -17.37 0.72 -8.73
N LEU A 197 -16.11 0.99 -8.41
CA LEU A 197 -15.53 0.69 -7.11
C LEU A 197 -16.24 1.55 -6.08
N SER A 198 -16.69 0.87 -5.05
CA SER A 198 -17.24 1.53 -3.88
C SER A 198 -16.11 2.23 -3.14
N TRP A 199 -16.35 3.43 -2.63
CA TRP A 199 -15.37 4.12 -1.80
C TRP A 199 -15.20 3.43 -0.44
N ASN A 200 -16.29 2.94 0.15
CA ASN A 200 -16.36 2.63 1.58
C ASN A 200 -16.98 1.28 1.91
N PHE A 201 -17.25 0.44 0.90
CA PHE A 201 -17.76 -0.91 1.13
C PHE A 201 -16.66 -1.94 0.93
N TYR A 202 -16.16 -2.44 2.05
CA TYR A 202 -15.15 -3.48 2.11
C TYR A 202 -15.73 -4.73 2.74
N TYR A 203 -15.33 -5.89 2.22
CA TYR A 203 -15.62 -7.19 2.81
C TYR A 203 -14.32 -7.85 3.24
N PHE A 204 -14.39 -8.57 4.36
CA PHE A 204 -13.31 -9.45 4.78
C PHE A 204 -13.77 -10.88 4.58
N VAL A 205 -13.12 -11.59 3.68
CA VAL A 205 -13.50 -12.95 3.33
C VAL A 205 -12.31 -13.89 3.43
N SER A 206 -12.57 -15.17 3.64
CA SER A 206 -11.56 -16.22 3.61
C SER A 206 -11.24 -16.68 2.19
N GLU A 207 -10.14 -17.41 2.02
CA GLU A 207 -9.72 -17.96 0.72
C GLU A 207 -10.81 -18.82 0.05
N CYS A 208 -11.58 -19.58 0.83
CA CYS A 208 -12.63 -20.46 0.28
C CYS A 208 -13.85 -19.71 -0.26
N GLN A 209 -14.01 -18.44 0.11
CA GLN A 209 -15.10 -17.57 -0.35
C GLN A 209 -14.78 -16.87 -1.67
N ILE A 210 -13.54 -16.96 -2.14
CA ILE A 210 -13.14 -16.52 -3.48
C ILE A 210 -13.53 -17.60 -4.48
N ILE A 211 -14.37 -17.24 -5.45
CA ILE A 211 -14.91 -18.18 -6.43
C ILE A 211 -14.04 -18.19 -7.69
N SER A 212 -13.74 -17.02 -8.25
CA SER A 212 -12.93 -16.94 -9.45
C SER A 212 -12.18 -15.61 -9.56
N TYR A 213 -11.05 -15.66 -10.27
CA TYR A 213 -10.35 -14.51 -10.80
C TYR A 213 -11.05 -13.99 -12.07
N ILE A 214 -11.11 -12.66 -12.21
CA ILE A 214 -11.67 -11.99 -13.39
C ILE A 214 -10.50 -11.43 -14.21
N PRO A 215 -10.18 -12.02 -15.37
CA PRO A 215 -9.13 -11.51 -16.24
C PRO A 215 -9.58 -10.24 -16.99
N ASP A 216 -8.59 -9.54 -17.57
CA ASP A 216 -8.80 -8.47 -18.57
C ASP A 216 -9.61 -7.25 -18.11
N VAL A 217 -9.59 -6.94 -16.81
CA VAL A 217 -10.17 -5.71 -16.27
C VAL A 217 -9.29 -4.50 -16.63
N GLN A 218 -9.93 -3.42 -17.10
CA GLN A 218 -9.26 -2.15 -17.34
C GLN A 218 -9.74 -1.09 -16.35
N LEU A 219 -8.77 -0.41 -15.75
CA LEU A 219 -9.02 0.72 -14.86
C LEU A 219 -8.97 2.00 -15.67
N ASP A 220 -10.03 2.80 -15.57
CA ASP A 220 -10.04 4.13 -16.19
C ASP A 220 -9.45 5.15 -15.22
N TYR A 221 -8.19 5.51 -15.46
CA TYR A 221 -7.52 6.56 -14.70
C TYR A 221 -7.70 7.96 -15.32
N ASN A 222 -8.38 8.07 -16.47
CA ASN A 222 -8.49 9.31 -17.25
C ASN A 222 -9.88 9.92 -17.15
N PHE A 223 -10.65 9.63 -16.10
CA PHE A 223 -12.01 10.14 -15.97
C PHE A 223 -12.04 11.67 -16.08
N GLY A 224 -12.69 12.19 -17.13
CA GLY A 224 -12.77 13.61 -17.46
C GLY A 224 -11.71 14.13 -18.44
N ASP A 225 -10.85 13.28 -19.00
CA ASP A 225 -9.90 13.63 -20.07
C ASP A 225 -10.39 13.03 -21.41
N ASP A 226 -10.85 13.89 -22.33
CA ASP A 226 -11.58 13.56 -23.58
C ASP A 226 -10.74 12.77 -24.64
N ARG A 227 -9.67 12.08 -24.25
CA ARG A 227 -8.64 11.56 -25.18
C ARG A 227 -8.62 10.06 -25.42
N SER A 228 -9.40 9.23 -24.72
CA SER A 228 -9.37 7.76 -24.93
C SER A 228 -10.65 7.19 -25.53
N GLY A 229 -10.52 6.61 -26.73
CA GLY A 229 -11.61 6.07 -27.53
C GLY A 229 -12.05 4.64 -27.17
N LYS A 230 -13.38 4.46 -27.24
CA LYS A 230 -14.19 3.27 -27.57
C LYS A 230 -13.73 1.88 -27.07
N GLY A 231 -14.50 1.39 -26.09
CA GLY A 231 -14.92 0.00 -25.94
C GLY A 231 -13.96 -0.88 -25.17
N LYS A 232 -14.20 -1.04 -23.85
CA LYS A 232 -13.68 -2.10 -22.95
C LYS A 232 -14.36 -1.99 -21.58
N VAL A 233 -14.25 -3.04 -20.76
CA VAL A 233 -14.76 -3.09 -19.37
C VAL A 233 -14.06 -2.03 -18.53
N PHE A 234 -14.80 -1.04 -18.05
CA PHE A 234 -14.26 0.02 -17.19
C PHE A 234 -14.65 -0.26 -15.74
N ALA A 235 -13.65 -0.38 -14.86
CA ALA A 235 -13.84 -0.29 -13.42
C ALA A 235 -13.38 1.09 -12.95
N PHE A 236 -14.31 1.88 -12.43
CA PHE A 236 -14.07 3.14 -11.70
C PHE A 236 -13.68 2.85 -10.26
#